data_AF-A0A537BKX2-F1
#
_entry.id   AF-A0A537BKX2-F1
#
_cell.length_a   1.000
_cell.length_b   1.000
_cell.length_c   1.000
_cell.angle_alpha   90.00
_cell.angle_beta   90.00
_cell.angle_gamma   90.00
#
_symmetry.space_group_name_H-M   'P 1'
#
loop_
_entity.id
_entity.type
_entity.pdbx_description
1 polymer ?
#
loop_
_entity_poly.entity_id
_entity_poly.type
_entity_poly.pdbx_seq_one_letter_code
_entity_poly.pdbx_strand_id
1 'polypeptide(L)'
;IVENKPGAGGNLGAEFAVKSAPDGYTLLLVAGSYTVNPSLYKLSFDPVNDIAPIIQLSQGPFVVAVHPSVPAHSLKELIELARREPDKLSYASAGAGSITHLASELFLDMARIRIVHIPYKGTGPALNDTIAGSTQLIFGSVSTTLQFIKS
;
A
#
# COMPACT_ATOMS: atom_id res chain seq x y z
N ILE A 1 1.65 23.17 -8.02
CA ILE A 1 2.10 22.85 -6.64
C ILE A 1 1.65 21.43 -6.35
N VAL A 2 2.45 20.61 -5.66
CA VAL A 2 2.07 19.25 -5.27
C VAL A 2 1.85 19.22 -3.76
N GLU A 3 0.66 18.82 -3.32
CA GLU A 3 0.30 18.68 -1.91
C GLU A 3 -0.03 17.22 -1.59
N ASN A 4 0.62 16.66 -0.57
CA ASN A 4 0.32 15.31 -0.09
C ASN A 4 -0.76 15.37 0.99
N LYS A 5 -1.93 14.77 0.72
CA LYS A 5 -3.04 14.63 1.68
C LYS A 5 -3.31 13.13 1.99
N PRO A 6 -2.42 12.45 2.75
CA PRO A 6 -2.54 11.02 3.01
C PRO A 6 -3.61 10.69 4.07
N GLY A 7 -4.13 9.46 4.01
CA GLY A 7 -5.04 8.90 5.02
C GLY A 7 -6.24 8.17 4.42
N ALA A 8 -6.79 7.21 5.16
CA ALA A 8 -7.97 6.41 4.81
C ALA A 8 -7.95 5.88 3.35
N GLY A 9 -6.89 5.15 2.96
CA GLY A 9 -6.75 4.63 1.59
C GLY A 9 -6.68 5.67 0.47
N GLY A 10 -6.44 6.94 0.80
CA GLY A 10 -6.43 8.08 -0.14
C GLY A 10 -7.73 8.90 -0.15
N ASN A 11 -8.75 8.49 0.62
CA ASN A 11 -10.06 9.16 0.61
C ASN A 11 -10.01 10.61 1.09
N LEU A 12 -9.12 10.97 2.01
CA LEU A 12 -9.01 12.36 2.47
C LEU A 12 -8.57 13.30 1.34
N GLY A 13 -7.66 12.85 0.47
CA GLY A 13 -7.26 13.60 -0.72
C GLY A 13 -8.37 13.65 -1.76
N ALA A 14 -9.09 12.55 -1.96
CA ALA A 14 -10.22 12.48 -2.89
C ALA A 14 -11.37 13.41 -2.48
N GLU A 15 -11.76 13.40 -1.20
CA GLU A 15 -12.81 14.25 -0.67
C GLU A 15 -12.44 15.74 -0.80
N PHE A 16 -11.18 16.10 -0.56
CA PHE A 16 -10.69 17.45 -0.79
C PHE A 16 -10.85 17.87 -2.27
N ALA A 17 -10.44 17.01 -3.20
CA ALA A 17 -10.53 17.30 -4.63
C ALA A 17 -11.99 17.44 -5.10
N VAL A 18 -12.87 16.56 -4.66
CA VAL A 18 -14.32 16.62 -4.98
C VAL A 18 -14.96 17.91 -4.46
N LYS A 19 -14.54 18.39 -3.29
CA LYS A 19 -15.05 19.65 -2.70
C LYS A 19 -14.41 20.92 -3.29
N SER A 20 -13.42 20.79 -4.16
CA SER A 20 -12.75 21.94 -4.78
C SER A 20 -13.54 22.47 -5.97
N ALA A 21 -13.23 23.68 -6.42
CA ALA A 21 -13.86 24.25 -7.60
C ALA A 21 -13.56 23.38 -8.85
N PRO A 22 -14.57 23.07 -9.69
CA PRO A 22 -14.38 22.26 -10.90
C PRO A 22 -13.84 23.10 -12.07
N ASP A 23 -12.74 23.81 -11.84
CA ASP A 23 -12.13 24.77 -12.77
C ASP A 23 -10.87 24.22 -13.48
N GLY A 24 -10.50 22.97 -13.19
CA GLY A 24 -9.33 22.28 -13.76
C GLY A 24 -8.00 22.60 -13.08
N TYR A 25 -7.97 23.48 -12.06
CA TYR A 25 -6.74 23.79 -11.32
C TYR A 25 -6.47 22.82 -10.17
N THR A 26 -7.48 22.06 -9.75
CA THR A 26 -7.34 20.97 -8.77
C THR A 26 -7.36 19.62 -9.48
N LEU A 27 -6.23 18.91 -9.43
CA LEU A 27 -6.10 17.55 -9.96
C LEU A 27 -5.86 16.58 -8.82
N LEU A 28 -6.53 15.42 -8.89
CA LEU A 28 -6.36 14.34 -7.94
C LEU A 28 -5.54 13.21 -8.57
N LEU A 29 -4.47 12.81 -7.88
CA LEU A 29 -3.74 11.59 -8.19
C LEU A 29 -4.13 10.50 -7.19
N VAL A 30 -4.70 9.40 -7.68
CA VAL A 30 -5.09 8.24 -6.88
C VAL A 30 -4.31 6.99 -7.26
N ALA A 31 -4.19 6.07 -6.31
CA ALA A 31 -3.71 4.72 -6.55
C ALA A 31 -4.88 3.77 -6.85
N GLY A 32 -4.57 2.53 -7.27
CA GLY A 32 -5.57 1.49 -7.51
C GLY A 32 -6.46 1.18 -6.30
N SER A 33 -6.06 1.52 -5.08
CA SER A 33 -6.91 1.37 -3.88
C SER A 33 -8.22 2.16 -3.97
N TYR A 34 -8.26 3.24 -4.76
CA TYR A 34 -9.46 4.03 -4.94
C TYR A 34 -10.68 3.21 -5.38
N THR A 35 -10.47 2.16 -6.18
CA THR A 35 -11.56 1.32 -6.69
C THR A 35 -12.20 0.43 -5.62
N VAL A 36 -11.48 0.11 -4.54
CA VAL A 36 -12.01 -0.70 -3.44
C VAL A 36 -12.43 0.12 -2.23
N ASN A 37 -12.06 1.39 -2.16
CA ASN A 37 -12.43 2.30 -1.09
C ASN A 37 -13.95 2.30 -0.78
N PRO A 38 -14.88 2.22 -1.75
CA PRO A 38 -16.32 2.19 -1.46
C PRO A 38 -16.76 0.93 -0.70
N SER A 39 -16.02 -0.16 -0.82
CA SER A 39 -16.27 -1.41 -0.08
C SER A 39 -15.67 -1.41 1.32
N LEU A 40 -14.70 -0.52 1.60
CA LEU A 40 -13.96 -0.46 2.86
C LEU A 40 -14.39 0.71 3.75
N TYR A 41 -14.89 1.79 3.15
CA TYR A 41 -15.20 3.04 3.83
C TYR A 41 -16.57 3.54 3.42
N LYS A 42 -17.25 4.18 4.38
CA LYS A 42 -18.40 5.03 4.06
C LYS A 42 -17.87 6.34 3.48
N LEU A 43 -18.12 6.56 2.19
CA LEU A 43 -17.69 7.77 1.48
C LEU A 43 -18.72 8.89 1.62
N SER A 44 -18.24 10.13 1.57
CA SER A 44 -19.06 11.35 1.58
C SER A 44 -19.34 11.89 0.16
N PHE A 45 -18.89 11.18 -0.87
CA PHE A 45 -18.99 11.52 -2.29
C PHE A 45 -19.23 10.25 -3.11
N ASP A 46 -19.73 10.41 -4.33
CA ASP A 46 -19.86 9.33 -5.31
C ASP A 46 -18.51 9.13 -6.02
N PRO A 47 -17.82 7.99 -5.80
CA PRO A 47 -16.49 7.76 -6.33
C PRO A 47 -16.45 7.59 -7.86
N VAL A 48 -17.60 7.39 -8.50
CA VAL A 48 -17.73 7.20 -9.95
C VAL A 48 -18.22 8.49 -10.60
N ASN A 49 -19.24 9.13 -10.04
CA ASN A 49 -19.92 10.26 -10.68
C ASN A 49 -19.33 11.63 -10.30
N ASP A 50 -18.70 11.77 -9.13
CA ASP A 50 -18.16 13.07 -8.68
C ASP A 50 -16.71 13.32 -9.13
N ILE A 51 -16.08 12.36 -9.83
CA ILE A 51 -14.70 12.47 -10.34
C ILE A 51 -14.64 12.15 -11.83
N ALA A 52 -14.11 13.10 -12.61
CA ALA A 52 -13.83 12.88 -14.03
C ALA A 52 -12.45 12.21 -14.21
N PRO A 53 -12.38 10.98 -14.78
CA PRO A 53 -11.10 10.34 -15.06
C PRO A 53 -10.36 11.07 -16.19
N ILE A 54 -9.05 11.28 -16.03
CA ILE A 54 -8.21 11.97 -17.02
C ILE A 54 -7.29 10.99 -17.73
N ILE A 55 -6.41 10.30 -16.99
CA ILE A 55 -5.40 9.40 -17.54
C ILE A 55 -4.91 8.39 -16.50
N GLN A 56 -4.56 7.17 -16.93
CA GLN A 56 -3.78 6.24 -16.15
C GLN A 56 -2.29 6.56 -16.31
N LEU A 57 -1.65 7.11 -15.28
CA LEU A 57 -0.25 7.54 -15.34
C LEU A 57 0.74 6.36 -15.33
N SER A 58 0.44 5.32 -14.56
CA SER A 58 1.35 4.18 -14.41
C SER A 58 0.62 2.91 -14.01
N GLN A 59 1.26 1.78 -14.33
CA GLN A 59 0.90 0.45 -13.87
C GLN A 59 2.19 -0.34 -13.71
N GLY A 60 2.27 -1.17 -12.68
CA GLY A 60 3.44 -1.99 -12.44
C GLY A 60 3.20 -3.04 -11.38
N PRO A 61 4.05 -4.08 -11.34
CA PRO A 61 3.94 -5.12 -10.33
C PRO A 61 4.43 -4.64 -8.96
N PHE A 62 3.99 -5.34 -7.92
CA PHE A 62 4.57 -5.28 -6.59
C PHE A 62 5.61 -6.39 -6.41
N VAL A 63 6.57 -6.15 -5.53
CA VAL A 63 7.52 -7.15 -5.04
C VAL A 63 7.37 -7.32 -3.54
N VAL A 64 7.58 -8.56 -3.08
CA VAL A 64 7.73 -8.87 -1.65
C VAL A 64 9.20 -8.70 -1.31
N ALA A 65 9.52 -7.71 -0.46
CA ALA A 65 10.85 -7.53 0.08
C ALA A 65 10.85 -7.91 1.56
N VAL A 66 11.93 -8.57 1.98
CA VAL A 66 12.09 -9.12 3.33
C VAL A 66 13.39 -8.57 3.91
N HIS A 67 13.36 -8.14 5.17
CA HIS A 67 14.54 -7.67 5.87
C HIS A 67 15.55 -8.83 6.07
N PRO A 68 16.88 -8.61 5.95
CA PRO A 68 17.88 -9.68 6.06
C PRO A 68 17.91 -10.44 7.39
N SER A 69 17.26 -9.93 8.45
CA SER A 69 17.14 -10.63 9.73
C SER A 69 16.12 -11.77 9.72
N VAL A 70 15.29 -11.89 8.67
CA VAL A 70 14.30 -12.96 8.55
C VAL A 70 14.99 -14.19 7.93
N PRO A 71 14.92 -15.37 8.55
CA PRO A 71 15.54 -16.58 8.03
C PRO A 71 14.69 -17.21 6.92
N ALA A 72 14.47 -16.47 5.83
CA ALA A 72 13.76 -16.92 4.65
C ALA A 72 14.43 -16.37 3.39
N HIS A 73 14.98 -17.25 2.55
CA HIS A 73 15.70 -16.90 1.33
C HIS A 73 14.87 -17.16 0.06
N SER A 74 13.63 -17.62 0.23
CA SER A 74 12.67 -17.82 -0.85
C SER A 74 11.26 -17.47 -0.39
N LEU A 75 10.38 -17.18 -1.34
CA LEU A 75 8.96 -16.95 -1.03
C LEU A 75 8.32 -18.18 -0.36
N LYS A 76 8.76 -19.38 -0.74
CA LYS A 76 8.32 -20.64 -0.13
C LYS A 76 8.72 -20.71 1.35
N GLU A 77 10.00 -20.46 1.66
CA GLU A 77 10.49 -20.41 3.04
C GLU A 77 9.77 -19.35 3.87
N LEU A 78 9.48 -18.19 3.28
CA LEU A 78 8.72 -17.14 3.96
C LEU A 78 7.31 -17.60 4.33
N ILE A 79 6.61 -18.27 3.40
CA ILE A 79 5.27 -18.82 3.65
C ILE A 79 5.32 -19.91 4.72
N GLU A 80 6.31 -20.80 4.67
CA GLU A 80 6.51 -21.86 5.65
C GLU A 80 6.81 -21.29 7.05
N LEU A 81 7.68 -20.28 7.12
CA LEU A 81 8.02 -19.57 8.36
C LEU A 81 6.79 -18.90 8.95
N ALA A 82 6.06 -18.09 8.17
CA ALA A 82 4.86 -17.39 8.62
C ALA A 82 3.71 -18.35 9.02
N ARG A 83 3.68 -19.56 8.44
CA ARG A 83 2.71 -20.60 8.84
C ARG A 83 3.10 -21.27 10.16
N ARG A 84 4.39 -21.54 10.38
CA ARG A 84 4.90 -22.12 11.63
C ARG A 84 4.79 -21.15 12.80
N GLU A 85 4.99 -19.87 12.51
CA GLU A 85 5.12 -18.80 13.49
C GLU A 85 4.15 -17.64 13.16
N PRO A 86 2.83 -17.87 13.27
CA PRO A 86 1.86 -16.85 12.92
C PRO A 86 1.99 -15.65 13.86
N ASP A 87 1.74 -14.44 13.31
CA ASP A 87 1.82 -13.15 14.02
C ASP A 87 3.22 -12.78 14.55
N LYS A 88 4.28 -13.54 14.23
CA LYS A 88 5.67 -13.22 14.64
C LYS A 88 6.39 -12.24 13.71
N LEU A 89 5.96 -12.17 12.46
CA LEU A 89 6.48 -11.22 11.49
C LEU A 89 5.51 -10.05 11.36
N SER A 90 6.04 -8.89 10.99
CA SER A 90 5.25 -7.71 10.65
C SER A 90 5.57 -7.19 9.25
N TYR A 91 4.57 -6.61 8.59
CA TYR A 91 4.73 -5.96 7.29
C TYR A 91 4.31 -4.49 7.35
N ALA A 92 5.06 -3.64 6.66
CA ALA A 92 4.75 -2.23 6.51
C ALA A 92 3.91 -1.95 5.26
N SER A 93 3.06 -0.93 5.32
CA SER A 93 2.25 -0.47 4.18
C SER A 93 2.08 1.05 4.21
N ALA A 94 1.49 1.60 3.14
CA ALA A 94 1.09 2.99 3.07
C ALA A 94 -0.19 3.33 3.89
N GLY A 95 -0.61 2.43 4.77
CA GLY A 95 -1.74 2.62 5.68
C GLY A 95 -2.91 1.70 5.35
N ALA A 96 -3.86 1.60 6.29
CA ALA A 96 -5.10 0.86 6.08
C ALA A 96 -5.83 1.34 4.81
N GLY A 97 -6.32 0.38 4.03
CA GLY A 97 -6.98 0.61 2.74
C GLY A 97 -6.06 1.06 1.60
N SER A 98 -4.76 1.26 1.83
CA SER A 98 -3.83 1.60 0.74
C SER A 98 -3.59 0.42 -0.20
N ILE A 99 -3.12 0.69 -1.42
CA ILE A 99 -2.88 -0.38 -2.41
C ILE A 99 -1.84 -1.41 -1.92
N THR A 100 -0.85 -0.99 -1.14
CA THR A 100 0.15 -1.90 -0.58
C THR A 100 -0.41 -2.74 0.57
N HIS A 101 -1.34 -2.18 1.37
CA HIS A 101 -2.09 -2.97 2.36
C HIS A 101 -2.95 -4.05 1.68
N LEU A 102 -3.69 -3.68 0.64
CA LEU A 102 -4.57 -4.62 -0.08
C LEU A 102 -3.79 -5.72 -0.79
N ALA A 103 -2.65 -5.38 -1.40
CA ALA A 103 -1.77 -6.35 -2.05
C ALA A 103 -1.19 -7.34 -1.02
N SER A 104 -0.76 -6.84 0.15
CA SER A 104 -0.29 -7.70 1.24
C SER A 104 -1.40 -8.64 1.71
N GLU A 105 -2.57 -8.12 2.08
CA GLU A 105 -3.68 -8.94 2.61
C GLU A 105 -4.15 -9.98 1.59
N LEU A 106 -4.22 -9.63 0.30
CA LEU A 106 -4.52 -10.59 -0.76
C LEU A 106 -3.50 -11.74 -0.79
N PHE A 107 -2.20 -11.43 -0.68
CA PHE A 107 -1.18 -12.47 -0.62
C PHE A 107 -1.30 -13.33 0.64
N LEU A 108 -1.51 -12.72 1.81
CA LEU A 108 -1.65 -13.44 3.08
C LEU A 108 -2.84 -14.39 3.06
N ASP A 109 -3.98 -13.95 2.52
CA ASP A 109 -5.19 -14.76 2.35
C ASP A 109 -4.93 -15.94 1.38
N MET A 110 -4.37 -15.66 0.20
CA MET A 110 -4.03 -16.70 -0.79
C MET A 110 -3.05 -17.75 -0.24
N ALA A 111 -2.04 -17.30 0.53
CA ALA A 111 -1.03 -18.17 1.12
C ALA A 111 -1.49 -18.84 2.43
N ARG A 112 -2.64 -18.41 2.97
CA ARG A 112 -3.21 -18.84 4.26
C ARG A 112 -2.21 -18.69 5.40
N ILE A 113 -1.63 -17.50 5.54
CA ILE A 113 -0.66 -17.15 6.58
C ILE A 113 -1.08 -15.84 7.28
N ARG A 114 -0.52 -15.60 8.47
CA ARG A 114 -0.82 -14.38 9.25
C ARG A 114 0.47 -13.64 9.58
N ILE A 115 0.54 -12.39 9.17
CA ILE A 115 1.65 -11.46 9.39
C ILE A 115 1.03 -10.14 9.87
N VAL A 116 1.59 -9.52 10.91
CA VAL A 116 1.02 -8.33 11.55
C VAL A 116 1.16 -7.12 10.64
N HIS A 117 0.05 -6.43 10.37
CA HIS A 117 0.03 -5.19 9.60
C HIS A 117 0.47 -3.99 10.44
N ILE A 118 1.47 -3.24 9.96
CA ILE A 118 1.91 -1.97 10.54
C ILE A 118 1.62 -0.83 9.52
N PRO A 119 0.61 0.01 9.77
CA PRO A 119 0.23 1.09 8.85
C PRO A 119 1.10 2.34 9.02
N TYR A 120 1.59 2.90 7.91
CA TYR A 120 2.30 4.18 7.87
C TYR A 120 1.53 5.22 7.05
N LYS A 121 1.94 6.50 7.14
CA LYS A 121 1.41 7.59 6.31
C LYS A 121 2.10 7.65 4.94
N GLY A 122 2.05 6.54 4.19
CA GLY A 122 2.65 6.41 2.86
C GLY A 122 3.80 5.39 2.78
N THR A 123 4.18 5.04 1.55
CA THR A 123 5.20 3.99 1.28
C THR A 123 6.62 4.41 1.67
N GLY A 124 6.95 5.70 1.61
CA GLY A 124 8.29 6.20 1.97
C GLY A 124 8.67 5.86 3.42
N PRO A 125 7.89 6.31 4.42
CA PRO A 125 8.11 5.91 5.81
C PRO A 125 8.08 4.40 6.04
N ALA A 126 7.14 3.68 5.41
CA ALA A 126 7.05 2.21 5.50
C ALA A 126 8.32 1.50 5.02
N LEU A 127 8.89 1.97 3.92
CA LEU A 127 10.12 1.42 3.35
C LEU A 127 11.32 1.70 4.24
N ASN A 128 11.43 2.92 4.78
CA ASN A 128 12.50 3.28 5.71
C ASN A 128 12.49 2.39 6.97
N ASP A 129 11.32 2.15 7.55
CA ASP A 129 11.21 1.29 8.75
C ASP A 129 11.51 -0.18 8.44
N THR A 130 11.18 -0.64 7.23
CA THR A 130 11.56 -1.99 6.78
C THR A 130 13.06 -2.10 6.56
N ILE A 131 13.70 -1.07 5.99
CA ILE A 131 15.17 -1.01 5.83
C ILE A 131 15.85 -0.97 7.20
N ALA A 132 15.29 -0.27 8.17
CA ALA A 132 15.79 -0.20 9.55
C ALA A 132 15.55 -1.49 10.36
N GLY A 133 14.74 -2.43 9.84
CA GLY A 133 14.40 -3.68 10.51
C GLY A 133 13.28 -3.59 11.55
N SER A 134 12.64 -2.41 11.71
CA SER A 134 11.47 -2.23 12.58
C SER A 134 10.29 -3.11 12.13
N THR A 135 10.12 -3.25 10.81
CA THR A 135 9.21 -4.22 10.19
C THR A 135 9.99 -5.19 9.32
N GLN A 136 9.50 -6.42 9.19
CA GLN A 136 10.24 -7.50 8.53
C GLN A 136 9.93 -7.59 7.03
N LEU A 137 8.77 -7.10 6.60
CA LEU A 137 8.31 -7.21 5.22
C LEU A 137 7.78 -5.88 4.70
N ILE A 138 7.87 -5.70 3.38
CA ILE A 138 7.12 -4.69 2.65
C ILE A 138 6.67 -5.22 1.29
N PHE A 139 5.43 -4.90 0.92
CA PHE A 139 4.93 -5.03 -0.44
C PHE A 139 5.10 -3.67 -1.12
N GLY A 140 6.14 -3.56 -1.95
CA GLY A 140 6.55 -2.30 -2.54
C GLY A 140 6.54 -2.34 -4.05
N SER A 141 6.36 -1.18 -4.70
CA SER A 141 6.46 -1.10 -6.16
C SER A 141 7.89 -1.40 -6.59
N VAL A 142 8.08 -2.10 -7.70
CA VAL A 142 9.44 -2.39 -8.22
C VAL A 142 10.26 -1.10 -8.33
N SER A 143 9.66 -0.03 -8.85
CA SER A 143 10.30 1.28 -9.02
C SER A 143 10.88 1.87 -7.73
N THR A 144 10.24 1.65 -6.59
CA THR A 144 10.69 2.22 -5.31
C THR A 144 11.60 1.29 -4.53
N THR A 145 11.37 -0.03 -4.66
CA THR A 145 11.94 -1.03 -3.76
C THR A 145 13.18 -1.69 -4.34
N LEU A 146 13.28 -1.81 -5.67
CA LEU A 146 14.34 -2.58 -6.32
C LEU A 146 15.75 -2.09 -5.97
N GLN A 147 15.95 -0.78 -5.79
CA GLN A 147 17.24 -0.19 -5.41
C GLN A 147 17.77 -0.66 -4.05
N PHE A 148 16.92 -1.20 -3.18
CA PHE A 148 17.28 -1.69 -1.86
C PHE A 148 17.38 -3.22 -1.77
N ILE A 149 16.95 -3.92 -2.82
CA ILE A 149 17.06 -5.38 -2.90
C ILE A 149 18.46 -5.70 -3.44
N LYS A 150 19.30 -6.28 -2.59
CA LYS A 150 20.60 -6.81 -2.99
C LYS A 150 20.45 -8.30 -3.32
N SER A 151 21.10 -8.76 -4.38
CA SER A 151 21.27 -10.18 -4.70
C SER A 151 22.24 -10.85 -3.75
#